data_AF-A0A0C2IAF2-F1
#
_entry.id   AF-A0A0C2IAF2-F1
#
_cell.length_a   1.000
_cell.length_b   1.000
_cell.length_c   1.000
_cell.angle_alpha   90.00
_cell.angle_beta   90.00
_cell.angle_gamma   90.00
#
_symmetry.space_group_name_H-M   'P 1'
#
loop_
_entity.id
_entity.type
_entity.pdbx_description
1 polymer ?
#
loop_
_entity_poly.entity_id
_entity_poly.type
_entity_poly.pdbx_seq_one_letter_code
_entity_poly.pdbx_strand_id
1 'polypeptide(L)'
;MKFENINSDGSKSLIDSQIDLNPHYSEIIVTNERIMILYTKSFYYDNQQYLILYSDEMIWKRFPFSKISLLNKGGIIVVLNKTANTIMYTFDEGKSYYSLSLCDEYQSIHGLKTIGENENEALMIHGRNRNQSLIIITRVDFTSIFS
;
A
#
# COMPACT_ATOMS: atom_id res chain seq x y z
N MET A 1 10.97 -20.25 11.49
CA MET A 1 9.88 -21.18 11.11
C MET A 1 9.83 -21.17 9.59
N LYS A 2 10.07 -22.31 8.93
CA LYS A 2 10.38 -22.40 7.49
C LYS A 2 9.17 -22.01 6.63
N PHE A 3 9.42 -21.12 5.67
CA PHE A 3 8.55 -20.88 4.52
C PHE A 3 8.83 -21.94 3.45
N GLU A 4 7.86 -22.80 3.19
CA GLU A 4 7.80 -23.60 1.97
C GLU A 4 6.34 -23.63 1.49
N ASN A 5 6.04 -22.86 0.45
CA ASN A 5 5.16 -23.34 -0.61
C ASN A 5 5.40 -22.57 -1.90
N ILE A 6 6.00 -23.24 -2.88
CA ILE A 6 6.36 -22.70 -4.20
C ILE A 6 5.19 -22.75 -5.19
N ASN A 7 4.01 -23.28 -4.81
CA ASN A 7 2.88 -23.44 -5.72
C ASN A 7 1.49 -23.14 -5.11
N SER A 8 1.39 -22.41 -4.00
CA SER A 8 0.07 -22.02 -3.50
C SER A 8 -0.35 -20.70 -4.11
N ASP A 9 -1.40 -20.74 -4.93
CA ASP A 9 -2.21 -19.60 -5.36
C ASP A 9 -2.30 -18.59 -4.19
N GLY A 10 -1.69 -17.41 -4.36
CA GLY A 10 -1.31 -16.47 -3.29
C GLY A 10 -2.47 -15.89 -2.47
N SER A 11 -3.68 -16.36 -2.72
CA SER A 11 -4.92 -16.00 -2.07
C SER A 11 -5.13 -16.68 -0.70
N LYS A 12 -4.57 -17.88 -0.45
CA LYS A 12 -4.95 -18.67 0.74
C LYS A 12 -4.03 -18.54 1.95
N SER A 13 -2.81 -18.04 1.84
CA SER A 13 -1.87 -17.99 2.99
C SER A 13 -2.01 -16.75 3.87
N LEU A 14 -3.00 -15.86 3.62
CA LEU A 14 -3.17 -14.61 4.35
C LEU A 14 -4.45 -14.54 5.18
N ILE A 15 -5.27 -15.60 5.18
CA ILE A 15 -6.64 -15.59 5.71
C ILE A 15 -6.72 -15.80 7.23
N ASP A 16 -5.62 -16.14 7.92
CA ASP A 16 -5.72 -16.58 9.33
C ASP A 16 -4.58 -16.07 10.22
N SER A 17 -4.13 -14.82 10.01
CA SER A 17 -3.31 -14.19 11.04
C SER A 17 -4.21 -13.70 12.15
N GLN A 18 -4.18 -14.33 13.33
CA GLN A 18 -4.67 -13.72 14.57
C GLN A 18 -3.99 -12.35 14.71
N ILE A 19 -4.74 -11.29 14.41
CA ILE A 19 -4.23 -9.93 14.57
C ILE A 19 -4.25 -9.66 16.07
N ASP A 20 -3.07 -9.59 16.67
CA ASP A 20 -2.92 -9.04 18.00
C ASP A 20 -3.23 -7.54 17.91
N LEU A 21 -4.51 -7.20 18.10
CA LEU A 21 -5.01 -5.84 18.20
C LEU A 21 -4.68 -5.23 19.58
N ASN A 22 -3.46 -5.40 20.07
CA ASN A 22 -2.87 -4.53 21.09
C ASN A 22 -2.08 -3.34 20.47
N PRO A 23 -2.66 -2.46 19.62
CA PRO A 23 -1.95 -1.26 19.24
C PRO A 23 -2.07 -0.22 20.35
N HIS A 24 -0.93 0.38 20.71
CA HIS A 24 -0.93 1.59 21.53
C HIS A 24 -1.38 2.84 20.74
N TYR A 25 -1.40 2.77 19.41
CA TYR A 25 -1.92 3.80 18.50
C TYR A 25 -2.48 3.14 17.25
N SER A 26 -3.74 3.46 16.92
CA SER A 26 -4.33 3.09 15.64
C SER A 26 -4.99 4.27 14.97
N GLU A 27 -4.75 4.40 13.67
CA GLU A 27 -5.50 5.30 12.78
C GLU A 27 -6.41 4.42 11.92
N ILE A 28 -7.68 4.82 11.81
CA ILE A 28 -8.66 4.14 10.96
C ILE A 28 -9.03 5.10 9.84
N ILE A 29 -8.78 4.69 8.60
CA ILE A 29 -9.26 5.40 7.42
C ILE A 29 -10.39 4.57 6.82
N VAL A 30 -11.56 5.17 6.65
CA VAL A 30 -12.69 4.53 5.96
C VAL A 30 -12.94 5.28 4.67
N THR A 31 -13.10 4.55 3.57
CA THR A 31 -13.43 5.15 2.27
C THR A 31 -14.45 4.30 1.51
N ASN A 32 -15.30 4.97 0.74
CA ASN A 32 -16.39 4.38 -0.04
C ASN A 32 -17.29 3.42 0.77
N GLU A 33 -17.37 3.58 2.09
CA GLU A 33 -18.13 2.71 3.04
C GLU A 33 -17.72 1.23 3.03
N ARG A 34 -16.79 0.83 2.17
CA ARG A 34 -16.41 -0.56 1.93
C ARG A 34 -14.97 -0.87 2.31
N ILE A 35 -14.10 0.13 2.30
CA ILE A 35 -12.65 -0.01 2.54
C ILE A 35 -12.31 0.61 3.89
N MET A 36 -11.75 -0.19 4.79
CA MET A 36 -11.21 0.28 6.08
C MET A 36 -9.73 -0.03 6.16
N ILE A 37 -8.89 0.99 6.35
CA ILE A 37 -7.46 0.87 6.62
C ILE A 37 -7.17 1.07 8.09
N LEU A 38 -6.67 0.05 8.78
CA LEU A 38 -6.11 0.17 10.12
C LEU A 38 -4.60 0.33 10.04
N TYR A 39 -4.05 1.40 10.61
CA TYR A 39 -2.61 1.56 10.81
C TYR A 39 -2.26 1.12 12.22
N THR A 40 -1.46 0.07 12.38
CA THR A 40 -0.93 -0.31 13.70
C THR A 40 0.58 -0.12 13.76
N LYS A 41 1.07 0.43 14.88
CA LYS A 41 2.50 0.50 15.17
C LYS A 41 2.82 -0.53 16.25
N SER A 42 3.70 -1.48 15.95
CA SER A 42 4.23 -2.43 16.94
C SER A 42 5.55 -1.90 17.48
N PHE A 43 5.80 -2.04 18.79
CA PHE A 43 7.11 -1.72 19.37
C PHE A 43 8.24 -2.61 18.83
N TYR A 44 7.90 -3.79 18.31
CA TYR A 44 8.87 -4.76 17.79
C TYR A 44 9.09 -4.62 16.28
N TYR A 45 8.17 -3.99 15.56
CA TYR A 45 8.23 -3.86 14.12
C TYR A 45 7.93 -2.43 13.73
N ASP A 46 8.92 -1.75 13.12
CA ASP A 46 8.76 -0.41 12.54
C ASP A 46 7.83 -0.41 11.29
N ASN A 47 7.26 -1.57 10.97
CA ASN A 47 6.38 -1.78 9.83
C ASN A 47 4.92 -1.60 10.27
N GLN A 48 4.28 -0.60 9.67
CA GLN A 48 2.84 -0.42 9.75
C GLN A 48 2.17 -1.68 9.17
N GLN A 49 1.35 -2.34 9.97
CA GLN A 49 0.47 -3.37 9.43
C GLN A 49 -0.80 -2.68 8.97
N TYR A 50 -1.22 -3.02 7.76
CA TYR A 50 -2.46 -2.55 7.19
C TYR A 50 -3.44 -3.70 7.15
N LEU A 51 -4.68 -3.33 7.38
CA LEU A 51 -5.84 -4.16 7.22
C LEU A 51 -6.71 -3.47 6.19
N ILE A 52 -7.23 -4.18 5.20
CA ILE A 52 -8.21 -3.61 4.27
C ILE A 52 -9.48 -4.44 4.41
N LEU A 53 -10.52 -3.87 5.03
CA LEU A 53 -11.84 -4.49 5.06
C LEU A 53 -12.48 -4.34 3.67
N TYR A 54 -13.20 -5.36 3.22
CA TYR A 54 -14.18 -5.27 2.13
C TYR A 54 -15.54 -5.67 2.71
N SER A 55 -16.55 -4.80 2.56
CA SER A 55 -17.83 -4.85 3.30
C SER A 55 -18.56 -6.20 3.25
N ASP A 56 -18.32 -7.00 2.21
CA ASP A 56 -19.18 -8.15 1.90
C ASP A 56 -18.56 -9.48 2.36
N GLU A 57 -17.24 -9.52 2.60
CA GLU A 57 -16.52 -10.77 2.90
C GLU A 57 -15.64 -10.69 4.17
N MET A 58 -15.54 -9.53 4.83
CA MET A 58 -14.70 -9.31 6.03
C MET A 58 -13.28 -9.91 5.90
N ILE A 59 -12.68 -9.79 4.72
CA ILE A 59 -11.34 -10.32 4.47
C ILE A 59 -10.31 -9.36 5.07
N TRP A 60 -9.39 -9.90 5.86
CA TRP A 60 -8.24 -9.17 6.37
C TRP A 60 -7.00 -9.57 5.55
N LYS A 61 -6.35 -8.59 4.90
CA LYS A 61 -5.05 -8.82 4.23
C LYS A 61 -3.98 -8.02 4.93
N ARG A 62 -2.99 -8.72 5.49
CA ARG A 62 -1.79 -8.10 6.05
C ARG A 62 -0.81 -7.76 4.93
N PHE A 63 -0.43 -6.49 4.86
CA PHE A 63 0.54 -6.01 3.90
C PHE A 63 1.85 -5.55 4.56
N PRO A 64 3.01 -6.11 4.19
CA PRO A 64 4.31 -5.73 4.74
C PRO A 64 4.87 -4.49 4.04
N PHE A 65 4.06 -3.45 3.85
CA PHE A 65 4.42 -2.30 3.05
C PHE A 65 4.55 -1.04 3.89
N SER A 66 5.12 0.00 3.30
CA SER A 66 5.56 1.18 4.06
C SER A 66 4.54 2.31 4.08
N LYS A 67 3.63 2.34 3.11
CA LYS A 67 2.58 3.36 2.99
C LYS A 67 1.47 2.88 2.07
N ILE A 68 0.22 3.14 2.45
CA ILE A 68 -0.95 3.01 1.57
C ILE A 68 -1.48 4.40 1.24
N SER A 69 -2.01 4.57 0.03
CA SER A 69 -2.81 5.71 -0.35
C SER A 69 -4.01 5.28 -1.17
N LEU A 70 -5.12 5.99 -0.93
CA LEU A 70 -6.40 5.77 -1.56
C LEU A 70 -6.61 6.91 -2.57
N LEU A 71 -6.88 6.55 -3.81
CA LEU A 71 -7.22 7.50 -4.88
C LEU A 71 -8.63 7.21 -5.36
N ASN A 72 -9.25 8.20 -6.01
CA ASN A 72 -10.63 8.10 -6.49
C ASN A 72 -11.60 7.52 -5.43
N LYS A 73 -11.55 8.12 -4.23
CA LYS A 73 -12.31 7.69 -3.04
C LYS A 73 -12.11 6.21 -2.64
N GLY A 74 -11.01 5.58 -3.06
CA GLY A 74 -10.72 4.17 -2.79
C GLY A 74 -11.00 3.22 -3.96
N GLY A 75 -11.45 3.75 -5.11
CA GLY A 75 -11.50 2.98 -6.36
C GLY A 75 -10.11 2.51 -6.82
N ILE A 76 -9.05 3.22 -6.40
CA ILE A 76 -7.66 2.77 -6.58
C ILE A 76 -6.99 2.72 -5.22
N ILE A 77 -6.43 1.55 -4.89
CA ILE A 77 -5.60 1.38 -3.69
C ILE A 77 -4.16 1.25 -4.17
N VAL A 78 -3.30 2.15 -3.71
CA VAL A 78 -1.87 2.14 -4.03
C VAL A 78 -1.05 1.88 -2.79
N VAL A 79 -0.07 1.00 -2.93
CA VAL A 79 0.79 0.56 -1.84
C VAL A 79 2.25 0.69 -2.22
N LEU A 80 3.03 1.35 -1.37
CA LEU A 80 4.46 1.59 -1.58
C LEU A 80 5.32 0.53 -0.87
N ASN A 81 6.08 -0.21 -1.67
CA ASN A 81 7.16 -1.08 -1.20
C ASN A 81 8.51 -0.34 -1.30
N LYS A 82 8.95 0.25 -0.18
CA LYS A 82 10.25 0.95 -0.08
C LYS A 82 11.44 0.02 -0.31
N THR A 83 11.34 -1.25 0.07
CA THR A 83 12.46 -2.20 -0.04
C THR A 83 12.70 -2.60 -1.49
N ALA A 84 11.63 -2.82 -2.25
CA ALA A 84 11.71 -3.20 -3.66
C ALA A 84 11.73 -1.99 -4.62
N ASN A 85 11.62 -0.76 -4.12
CA ASN A 85 11.40 0.45 -4.93
C ASN A 85 10.26 0.27 -5.94
N THR A 86 9.14 -0.31 -5.51
CA THR A 86 7.97 -0.54 -6.37
C THR A 86 6.73 0.05 -5.72
N ILE A 87 5.79 0.48 -6.55
CA ILE A 87 4.40 0.60 -6.12
C ILE A 87 3.61 -0.60 -6.63
N MET A 88 2.70 -1.09 -5.81
CA MET A 88 1.64 -1.99 -6.22
C MET A 88 0.31 -1.27 -6.16
N TYR A 89 -0.59 -1.59 -7.06
CA TYR A 89 -1.90 -0.97 -7.10
C TYR A 89 -2.98 -1.96 -7.54
N THR A 90 -4.22 -1.66 -7.19
CA THR A 90 -5.41 -2.44 -7.51
C THR A 90 -6.58 -1.49 -7.80
N PHE A 91 -7.43 -1.91 -8.73
CA PHE A 91 -8.68 -1.23 -9.12
C PHE A 91 -9.93 -2.00 -8.69
N ASP A 92 -9.75 -3.21 -8.17
CA ASP A 92 -10.79 -4.18 -7.91
C ASP A 92 -10.74 -4.65 -6.47
N GLU A 93 -10.49 -3.71 -5.55
CA GLU A 93 -10.55 -4.00 -4.11
C GLU A 93 -9.57 -5.15 -3.75
N GLY A 94 -8.38 -5.11 -4.34
CA GLY A 94 -7.31 -6.04 -4.02
C GLY A 94 -7.58 -7.50 -4.42
N LYS A 95 -8.46 -7.73 -5.39
CA LYS A 95 -8.63 -9.04 -6.05
C LYS A 95 -7.49 -9.28 -7.03
N SER A 96 -7.09 -8.26 -7.78
CA SER A 96 -5.96 -8.26 -8.71
C SER A 96 -4.97 -7.16 -8.37
N TYR A 97 -3.68 -7.47 -8.47
CA TYR A 97 -2.60 -6.50 -8.22
C TYR A 97 -1.74 -6.31 -9.45
N TYR A 98 -1.39 -5.06 -9.69
CA TYR A 98 -0.42 -4.64 -10.69
C TYR A 98 0.78 -4.03 -9.97
N SER A 99 1.95 -4.08 -10.60
CA SER A 99 3.17 -3.49 -10.06
C SER A 99 3.80 -2.53 -11.05
N LEU A 100 4.39 -1.46 -10.52
CA LEU A 100 5.20 -0.51 -11.26
C LEU A 100 6.51 -0.31 -10.50
N SER A 101 7.62 -0.67 -11.14
CA SER A 101 8.96 -0.35 -10.64
C SER A 101 9.21 1.14 -10.73
N LEU A 102 9.70 1.72 -9.63
CA LEU A 102 10.13 3.10 -9.60
C LEU A 102 11.54 3.20 -10.16
N CYS A 103 11.91 4.39 -10.63
CA CYS A 103 13.19 4.62 -11.30
C CYS A 103 14.37 4.15 -10.44
N ASP A 104 15.33 3.48 -11.07
CA ASP A 104 16.55 2.95 -10.45
C ASP A 104 17.43 4.03 -9.80
N GLU A 105 17.16 5.30 -10.07
CA GLU A 105 17.85 6.44 -9.49
C GLU A 105 17.56 6.60 -7.99
N TYR A 106 16.43 6.09 -7.47
CA TYR A 106 16.10 6.15 -6.06
C TYR A 106 17.05 5.29 -5.21
N GLN A 107 17.74 5.93 -4.24
CA GLN A 107 18.41 5.21 -3.15
C GLN A 107 17.44 4.84 -2.05
N SER A 108 16.56 5.79 -1.73
CA SER A 108 15.62 5.68 -0.63
C SER A 108 14.37 6.48 -0.95
N ILE A 109 13.22 5.87 -0.70
CA ILE A 109 11.92 6.52 -0.87
C ILE A 109 11.45 6.96 0.52
N HIS A 110 11.18 8.24 0.67
CA HIS A 110 10.75 8.79 1.95
C HIS A 110 9.24 8.67 2.11
N GLY A 111 8.48 8.93 1.05
CA GLY A 111 7.04 8.84 1.14
C GLY A 111 6.31 8.92 -0.18
N LEU A 112 5.01 8.70 -0.04
CA LEU A 112 4.00 8.81 -1.07
C LEU A 112 2.93 9.80 -0.57
N LYS A 113 2.42 10.64 -1.47
CA LYS A 113 1.36 11.62 -1.16
C LYS A 113 0.40 11.69 -2.33
N THR A 114 -0.90 11.73 -2.06
CA THR A 114 -1.92 11.98 -3.07
C THR A 114 -1.82 13.44 -3.53
N ILE A 115 -2.02 13.70 -4.81
CA ILE A 115 -2.04 15.07 -5.36
C ILE A 115 -3.49 15.51 -5.50
N GLY A 116 -3.86 16.61 -4.84
CA GLY A 116 -5.22 17.16 -4.84
C GLY A 116 -6.17 16.47 -3.86
N GLU A 117 -7.43 16.91 -3.87
CA GLU A 117 -8.52 16.39 -3.02
C GLU A 117 -9.54 15.60 -3.88
N ASN A 118 -10.27 14.65 -3.30
CA ASN A 118 -11.37 13.87 -3.94
C ASN A 118 -10.98 12.91 -5.08
N GLU A 119 -11.65 12.99 -6.24
CA GLU A 119 -11.53 12.15 -7.45
C GLU A 119 -10.20 12.36 -8.19
N ASN A 120 -9.13 12.53 -7.42
CA ASN A 120 -7.79 12.61 -7.95
C ASN A 120 -7.21 11.21 -8.09
N GLU A 121 -6.63 11.00 -9.25
CA GLU A 121 -6.02 9.74 -9.68
C GLU A 121 -4.51 9.91 -9.85
N ALA A 122 -3.93 10.93 -9.20
CA ALA A 122 -2.50 11.20 -9.26
C ALA A 122 -1.85 11.13 -7.87
N LEU A 123 -0.63 10.60 -7.84
CA LEU A 123 0.20 10.53 -6.65
C LEU A 123 1.61 11.04 -6.93
N MET A 124 2.22 11.56 -5.86
CA MET A 124 3.59 12.02 -5.81
C MET A 124 4.41 11.10 -4.92
N ILE A 125 5.50 10.58 -5.46
CA ILE A 125 6.50 9.81 -4.74
C ILE A 125 7.74 10.68 -4.62
N HIS A 126 8.32 10.73 -3.43
CA HIS A 126 9.53 11.49 -3.22
C HIS A 126 10.54 10.74 -2.36
N GLY A 127 11.81 11.01 -2.65
CA GLY A 127 12.94 10.32 -2.05
C GLY A 127 14.24 10.99 -2.45
N ARG A 128 15.35 10.29 -2.22
CA ARG A 128 16.67 10.75 -2.63
C ARG A 128 17.28 9.83 -3.66
N ASN A 129 18.11 10.42 -4.50
CA ASN A 129 18.91 9.68 -5.48
C ASN A 129 20.04 8.86 -4.83
N ARG A 130 20.69 7.98 -5.61
CA ARG A 130 21.79 7.08 -5.17
C ARG A 130 22.87 7.73 -4.30
N ASN A 131 23.34 8.93 -4.66
CA ASN A 131 24.38 9.65 -3.91
C ASN A 131 23.81 10.60 -2.84
N GLN A 132 22.49 10.59 -2.62
CA GLN A 132 21.76 11.41 -1.66
C GLN A 132 21.86 12.93 -1.85
N SER A 133 22.34 13.40 -3.01
CA SER A 133 22.54 14.83 -3.29
C SER A 133 21.30 15.51 -3.84
N LEU A 134 20.36 14.76 -4.42
CA LEU A 134 19.15 15.29 -5.05
C LEU A 134 17.90 14.65 -4.47
N ILE A 135 16.85 15.46 -4.34
CA ILE A 135 15.50 14.98 -4.10
C ILE A 135 14.89 14.61 -5.46
N ILE A 136 14.46 13.36 -5.59
CA ILE A 136 13.72 12.91 -6.77
C ILE A 136 12.24 12.95 -6.44
N ILE A 137 11.48 13.57 -7.33
CA ILE A 137 10.02 13.61 -7.27
C ILE A 137 9.47 12.93 -8.53
N THR A 138 8.72 11.84 -8.34
CA THR A 138 8.03 11.14 -9.41
C THR A 138 6.53 11.35 -9.24
N ARG A 139 5.88 11.85 -10.29
CA ARG A 139 4.42 11.88 -10.39
C ARG A 139 3.95 10.64 -11.15
N VAL A 140 3.01 9.92 -10.58
CA VAL A 140 2.29 8.83 -11.24
C VAL A 140 0.85 9.26 -11.42
N ASP A 141 0.33 9.12 -12.64
CA ASP A 141 -0.99 9.57 -13.02
C ASP A 141 -1.80 8.39 -13.56
N PHE A 142 -2.95 8.11 -12.93
CA PHE A 142 -3.84 7.01 -13.27
C PHE A 142 -5.05 7.47 -14.10
N THR A 143 -5.16 8.76 -14.44
CA THR A 143 -6.32 9.32 -15.17
C THR A 143 -6.59 8.66 -16.52
N SER A 144 -5.54 8.23 -17.22
CA SER A 144 -5.66 7.61 -18.53
C SER A 144 -6.11 6.14 -18.51
N ILE A 145 -6.20 5.51 -17.34
CA ILE A 145 -6.52 4.08 -17.23
C ILE A 145 -8.01 3.82 -17.45
N PHE A 146 -8.86 4.80 -17.14
CA PHE A 146 -10.31 4.71 -17.28
C PHE A 146 -10.86 5.49 -18.49
N SER A 147 -9.96 5.96 -19.36
CA SER A 147 -10.29 6.73 -20.57
C SER A 147 -10.63 5.85 -21.77
#